data_AF-A0A107EVW9-F1
#
_entry.id   AF-A0A107EVW9-F1
#
_cell.length_a   1.000
_cell.length_b   1.000
_cell.length_c   1.000
_cell.angle_alpha   90.00
_cell.angle_beta   90.00
_cell.angle_gamma   90.00
#
_symmetry.space_group_name_H-M   'P 1'
#
loop_
_entity.id
_entity.type
_entity.pdbx_description
1 polymer ?
#
loop_
_entity_poly.entity_id
_entity_poly.type
_entity_poly.pdbx_seq_one_letter_code
_entity_poly.pdbx_strand_id
1 'polypeptide(L)'
;MSDAGRTRAFYDWVSSGTGSTHVCVVVDGHVPPKAAEMLAQRIGGIPGVAVLRIADPVAAHRAWCESMASDMPGSQHVLPALRLMPRSARLLIWSGNVEELDWLGGVEGQRVLSLRYWNDVNPATQAGRMVERVFAVLRLVVQENLAAGY
;
A
#
# COMPACT_ATOMS: atom_id res chain seq x y z
N MET A 1 -10.37 -27.92 20.03
CA MET A 1 -11.00 -27.40 18.79
C MET A 1 -9.91 -26.68 18.02
N SER A 2 -9.39 -27.30 16.97
CA SER A 2 -8.22 -26.83 16.24
C SER A 2 -8.52 -25.57 15.44
N ASP A 3 -7.66 -24.57 15.59
CA ASP A 3 -7.59 -23.36 14.76
C ASP A 3 -7.10 -23.76 13.36
N ALA A 4 -8.02 -24.29 12.56
CA ALA A 4 -7.76 -24.73 11.20
C ALA A 4 -7.62 -23.51 10.28
N GLY A 5 -6.37 -23.08 10.10
CA GLY A 5 -5.87 -22.53 8.84
C GLY A 5 -6.67 -21.38 8.24
N ARG A 6 -6.90 -20.28 8.98
CA ARG A 6 -7.21 -19.01 8.31
C ARG A 6 -5.94 -18.58 7.57
N THR A 7 -5.84 -18.91 6.28
CA THR A 7 -4.84 -18.33 5.39
C THR A 7 -4.88 -16.82 5.60
N ARG A 8 -3.78 -16.27 6.11
CA ARG A 8 -3.67 -14.83 6.34
C ARG A 8 -3.61 -14.18 4.97
N ALA A 9 -4.49 -13.22 4.72
CA ALA A 9 -4.43 -12.44 3.50
C ALA A 9 -3.04 -11.80 3.40
N PHE A 10 -2.44 -11.86 2.21
CA PHE A 10 -1.14 -11.23 1.95
C PHE A 10 -1.19 -9.70 2.07
N TYR A 11 -2.40 -9.14 2.15
CA TYR A 11 -2.64 -7.73 2.35
C TYR A 11 -3.69 -7.47 3.44
N ASP A 12 -3.62 -6.29 4.04
CA ASP A 12 -4.61 -5.75 4.95
C ASP A 12 -4.82 -4.26 4.71
N TRP A 13 -6.07 -3.80 4.84
CA TRP A 13 -6.39 -2.38 4.77
C TRP A 13 -6.18 -1.73 6.14
N VAL A 14 -5.21 -0.82 6.22
CA VAL A 14 -5.06 0.05 7.40
C VAL A 14 -6.04 1.23 7.31
N SER A 15 -6.24 1.73 6.08
CA SER A 15 -7.32 2.64 5.70
C SER A 15 -7.84 2.22 4.32
N SER A 16 -9.11 1.82 4.24
CA SER A 16 -9.64 1.16 3.04
C SER A 16 -9.64 2.06 1.81
N GLY A 17 -9.25 1.48 0.67
CA GLY A 17 -9.49 2.04 -0.65
C GLY A 17 -10.98 2.01 -1.02
N THR A 18 -11.34 2.89 -1.94
CA THR A 18 -12.68 3.08 -2.50
C THR A 18 -12.57 3.53 -3.97
N GLY A 19 -13.69 3.56 -4.69
CA GLY A 19 -13.74 4.09 -6.07
C GLY A 19 -13.40 5.58 -6.20
N SER A 20 -13.32 6.32 -5.08
CA SER A 20 -12.87 7.71 -5.01
C SER A 20 -11.43 7.88 -4.55
N THR A 21 -10.67 6.78 -4.43
CA THR A 21 -9.25 6.84 -4.04
C THR A 21 -8.40 7.33 -5.20
N HIS A 22 -7.67 8.43 -5.00
CA HIS A 22 -6.72 8.98 -5.96
C HIS A 22 -5.28 8.57 -5.63
N VAL A 23 -4.97 8.31 -4.35
CA VAL A 23 -3.65 7.86 -3.90
C VAL A 23 -3.79 6.76 -2.87
N CYS A 24 -3.06 5.66 -3.05
CA CYS A 24 -2.96 4.59 -2.05
C CYS A 24 -1.52 4.46 -1.60
N VAL A 25 -1.26 4.66 -0.30
CA VAL A 25 0.06 4.37 0.26
C VAL A 25 0.15 2.87 0.51
N VAL A 26 1.16 2.23 -0.09
CA VAL A 26 1.44 0.81 0.10
C VAL A 26 2.61 0.65 1.05
N VAL A 27 2.42 -0.05 2.16
CA VAL A 27 3.46 -0.33 3.17
C VAL A 27 3.76 -1.82 3.26
N ASP A 28 4.97 -2.18 3.65
CA ASP A 28 5.39 -3.58 3.80
C ASP A 28 5.81 -3.96 5.22
N GLY A 29 6.37 -5.16 5.37
CA GLY A 29 6.91 -5.67 6.63
C GLY A 29 8.08 -4.85 7.20
N HIS A 30 8.77 -4.05 6.38
CA HIS A 30 9.86 -3.18 6.85
C HIS A 30 9.35 -1.93 7.58
N VAL A 31 8.12 -1.50 7.29
CA VAL A 31 7.47 -0.40 8.01
C VAL A 31 6.80 -0.93 9.28
N PRO A 32 7.14 -0.42 10.47
CA PRO A 32 6.51 -0.85 11.71
C PRO A 32 4.98 -0.64 11.66
N PRO A 33 4.16 -1.60 12.17
CA PRO A 33 2.70 -1.47 12.19
C PRO A 33 2.21 -0.13 12.75
N LYS A 34 2.79 0.28 13.88
CA LYS A 34 2.48 1.55 14.54
C LYS A 34 2.73 2.78 13.64
N ALA A 35 3.74 2.74 12.78
CA ALA A 35 4.03 3.83 11.86
C ALA A 35 2.97 3.92 10.74
N ALA A 36 2.50 2.76 10.24
CA ALA A 36 1.39 2.68 9.29
C ALA A 36 0.07 3.14 9.92
N GLU A 37 -0.20 2.78 11.17
CA GLU A 37 -1.37 3.23 11.93
C GLU A 37 -1.34 4.75 12.17
N MET A 38 -0.18 5.30 12.57
CA MET A 38 0.00 6.75 12.72
C MET A 38 -0.23 7.49 11.40
N LEU A 39 0.23 6.92 10.27
CA LEU A 39 -0.07 7.46 8.95
C LEU A 39 -1.59 7.45 8.70
N ALA A 40 -2.24 6.30 8.87
CA ALA A 40 -3.68 6.11 8.66
C ALA A 40 -4.53 7.09 9.49
N GLN A 41 -4.23 7.22 10.79
CA GLN A 41 -4.90 8.16 11.69
C GLN A 41 -4.80 9.60 11.19
N ARG A 42 -3.62 9.97 10.70
CA ARG A 42 -3.36 11.33 10.25
C ARG A 42 -3.98 11.62 8.88
N ILE A 43 -4.11 10.61 8.00
CA ILE A 43 -4.75 10.79 6.68
C ILE A 43 -6.26 10.62 6.73
N GLY A 44 -6.85 10.16 7.85
CA GLY A 44 -8.28 9.88 7.97
C GLY A 44 -9.20 11.07 7.66
N GLY A 45 -8.67 12.29 7.60
CA GLY A 45 -9.39 13.49 7.16
C GLY A 45 -9.13 13.93 5.72
N ILE A 46 -8.31 13.20 4.94
CA ILE A 46 -7.97 13.55 3.55
C ILE A 46 -8.81 12.67 2.60
N PRO A 47 -9.77 13.26 1.87
CA PRO A 47 -10.54 12.52 0.88
C PRO A 47 -9.64 11.88 -0.18
N GLY A 48 -9.97 10.64 -0.56
CA GLY A 48 -9.32 9.95 -1.66
C GLY A 48 -7.90 9.44 -1.38
N VAL A 49 -7.51 9.32 -0.11
CA VAL A 49 -6.25 8.67 0.29
C VAL A 49 -6.54 7.37 1.07
N ALA A 50 -5.89 6.28 0.65
CA ALA A 50 -5.98 4.97 1.30
C ALA A 50 -4.60 4.47 1.77
N VAL A 51 -4.59 3.49 2.67
CA VAL A 51 -3.36 2.81 3.13
C VAL A 51 -3.57 1.30 3.08
N LEU A 52 -2.84 0.65 2.19
CA LEU A 52 -2.77 -0.80 2.03
C LEU A 52 -1.46 -1.31 2.63
N ARG A 53 -1.52 -2.38 3.42
CA ARG A 53 -0.35 -3.09 3.90
C ARG A 53 -0.21 -4.41 3.15
N ILE A 54 1.02 -4.74 2.77
CA ILE A 54 1.43 -6.02 2.20
C ILE A 54 2.58 -6.57 3.04
N ALA A 55 2.27 -7.40 4.03
CA ALA A 55 3.26 -7.79 5.04
C ALA A 55 4.46 -8.56 4.46
N ASP A 56 4.23 -9.38 3.43
CA ASP A 56 5.23 -10.14 2.70
C ASP A 56 5.05 -9.90 1.20
N PRO A 57 5.79 -8.92 0.62
CA PRO A 57 5.66 -8.55 -0.79
C PRO A 57 6.02 -9.70 -1.74
N VAL A 58 7.01 -10.53 -1.39
CA VAL A 58 7.48 -11.64 -2.23
C VAL A 58 6.41 -12.74 -2.29
N ALA A 59 5.83 -13.11 -1.15
CA ALA A 59 4.76 -14.09 -1.13
C ALA A 59 3.49 -13.57 -1.81
N ALA A 60 3.17 -12.29 -1.63
CA ALA A 60 2.05 -11.63 -2.32
C ALA A 60 2.22 -11.65 -3.85
N HIS A 61 3.43 -11.38 -4.34
CA HIS A 61 3.76 -11.42 -5.77
C HIS A 61 3.56 -12.82 -6.34
N ARG A 62 4.10 -13.85 -5.66
CA ARG A 62 3.95 -15.26 -6.07
C ARG A 62 2.48 -15.66 -6.13
N ALA A 63 1.69 -15.33 -5.11
CA ALA A 63 0.27 -15.64 -5.07
C ALA A 63 -0.51 -14.97 -6.22
N TRP A 64 -0.13 -13.75 -6.61
CA TRP A 64 -0.70 -13.11 -7.79
C TRP A 64 -0.29 -13.82 -9.08
N CYS A 65 0.98 -14.12 -9.29
CA CYS A 65 1.44 -14.87 -10.47
C CYS A 65 0.70 -16.22 -10.62
N GLU A 66 0.52 -16.95 -9.51
CA GLU A 66 -0.23 -18.22 -9.48
C GLU A 66 -1.72 -18.03 -9.82
N SER A 67 -2.34 -16.93 -9.35
CA SER A 67 -3.72 -16.58 -9.71
C SER A 67 -3.91 -16.24 -11.19
N MET A 68 -2.86 -15.75 -11.85
CA MET A 68 -2.89 -15.43 -13.28
C MET A 68 -2.61 -16.68 -14.14
N ALA A 69 -1.88 -17.66 -13.60
CA ALA A 69 -1.54 -18.89 -14.29
C ALA A 69 -2.60 -20.00 -14.17
N SER A 70 -3.51 -19.88 -13.20
CA SER A 70 -4.55 -20.88 -12.95
C SER A 70 -5.92 -20.21 -12.79
N ASP A 71 -6.97 -20.79 -13.39
CA ASP A 71 -8.36 -20.41 -13.12
C ASP A 71 -8.83 -20.87 -11.72
N MET A 72 -7.91 -21.05 -10.76
CA MET A 72 -8.21 -21.53 -9.42
C MET A 72 -8.94 -20.44 -8.62
N PRO A 73 -10.24 -20.58 -8.37
CA PRO A 73 -10.97 -19.60 -7.60
C PRO A 73 -10.53 -19.74 -6.13
N GLY A 74 -10.04 -18.66 -5.54
CA GLY A 74 -9.85 -18.58 -4.08
C GLY A 74 -8.42 -18.41 -3.57
N SER A 75 -7.41 -18.19 -4.42
CA SER A 75 -6.14 -17.64 -3.90
C SER A 75 -6.40 -16.23 -3.37
N GLN A 76 -5.97 -15.96 -2.14
CA GLN A 76 -5.95 -14.58 -1.65
C GLN A 76 -4.77 -13.92 -2.36
N HIS A 77 -5.02 -12.96 -3.24
CA HIS A 77 -3.99 -12.20 -3.96
C HIS A 77 -4.38 -10.72 -3.98
N VAL A 78 -3.45 -9.84 -4.33
CA VAL A 78 -3.62 -8.38 -4.13
C VAL A 78 -4.63 -7.72 -5.10
N LEU A 79 -4.90 -8.35 -6.25
CA LEU A 79 -5.70 -7.76 -7.34
C LEU A 79 -7.08 -7.25 -6.91
N PRO A 80 -7.90 -7.97 -6.11
CA PRO A 80 -9.19 -7.46 -5.67
C PRO A 80 -9.07 -6.17 -4.86
N ALA A 81 -8.01 -6.01 -4.05
CA ALA A 81 -7.76 -4.78 -3.32
C ALA A 81 -7.44 -3.61 -4.26
N LEU A 82 -6.59 -3.85 -5.27
CA LEU A 82 -6.22 -2.82 -6.24
C LEU A 82 -7.40 -2.39 -7.13
N ARG A 83 -8.32 -3.32 -7.44
CA ARG A 83 -9.55 -3.06 -8.21
C ARG A 83 -10.61 -2.27 -7.48
N LEU A 84 -10.53 -2.11 -6.16
CA LEU A 84 -11.42 -1.20 -5.42
C LEU A 84 -11.20 0.26 -5.80
N MET A 85 -10.04 0.58 -6.39
CA MET A 85 -9.62 1.93 -6.73
C MET A 85 -9.61 2.11 -8.26
N PRO A 86 -9.78 3.34 -8.76
CA PRO A 86 -9.63 3.60 -10.19
C PRO A 86 -8.20 3.29 -10.67
N ARG A 87 -8.05 2.94 -11.95
CA ARG A 87 -6.73 2.75 -12.57
C ARG A 87 -5.87 4.01 -12.58
N SER A 88 -6.50 5.18 -12.51
CA SER A 88 -5.83 6.48 -12.38
C SER A 88 -5.27 6.72 -10.98
N ALA A 89 -5.65 5.90 -9.97
CA ALA A 89 -5.06 5.99 -8.65
C ALA A 89 -3.55 5.75 -8.73
N ARG A 90 -2.80 6.52 -7.94
CA ARG A 90 -1.35 6.34 -7.81
C ARG A 90 -1.04 5.50 -6.58
N LEU A 91 -0.13 4.55 -6.72
CA LEU A 91 0.42 3.78 -5.62
C LEU A 91 1.68 4.47 -5.11
N LEU A 92 1.68 4.93 -3.86
CA LEU A 92 2.88 5.44 -3.20
C LEU A 92 3.48 4.34 -2.33
N ILE A 93 4.52 3.67 -2.81
CA ILE A 93 5.24 2.65 -2.06
C ILE A 93 6.06 3.33 -0.96
N TRP A 94 5.80 2.94 0.29
CA TRP A 94 6.59 3.31 1.45
C TRP A 94 7.17 2.04 2.09
N SER A 95 8.43 1.75 1.79
CA SER A 95 9.06 0.47 2.14
C SER A 95 10.57 0.61 2.34
N GLY A 96 11.15 -0.27 3.17
CA GLY A 96 12.60 -0.41 3.31
C GLY A 96 13.27 -1.03 2.08
N ASN A 97 12.52 -1.83 1.32
CA ASN A 97 12.95 -2.54 0.11
C ASN A 97 11.90 -2.37 -1.00
N VAL A 98 11.95 -1.22 -1.68
CA VAL A 98 10.97 -0.82 -2.72
C VAL A 98 10.94 -1.82 -3.87
N GLU A 99 12.09 -2.43 -4.16
CA GLU A 99 12.30 -3.38 -5.24
C GLU A 99 11.43 -4.65 -5.10
N GLU A 100 11.03 -5.03 -3.88
CA GLU A 100 10.12 -6.17 -3.66
C GLU A 100 8.64 -5.86 -3.99
N LEU A 101 8.32 -4.61 -4.31
CA LEU A 101 6.97 -4.10 -4.58
C LEU A 101 6.82 -3.50 -5.98
N ASP A 102 7.87 -3.50 -6.81
CA ASP A 102 7.87 -2.89 -8.14
C ASP A 102 6.81 -3.49 -9.08
N TRP A 103 6.52 -4.78 -8.91
CA TRP A 103 5.51 -5.55 -9.65
C TRP A 103 4.09 -5.00 -9.50
N LEU A 104 3.78 -4.24 -8.44
CA LEU A 104 2.42 -3.72 -8.19
C LEU A 104 1.90 -2.87 -9.34
N GLY A 105 2.77 -2.12 -10.02
CA GLY A 105 2.38 -1.33 -11.18
C GLY A 105 1.89 -2.18 -12.36
N GLY A 106 2.36 -3.43 -12.45
CA GLY A 106 1.97 -4.38 -13.48
C GLY A 106 0.66 -5.13 -13.20
N VAL A 107 0.09 -5.02 -12.00
CA VAL A 107 -1.10 -5.80 -11.61
C VAL A 107 -2.38 -5.25 -12.26
N GLU A 108 -2.65 -3.96 -12.09
CA GLU A 108 -3.85 -3.29 -12.64
C GLU A 108 -3.48 -2.01 -13.43
N GLY A 109 -2.18 -1.74 -13.63
CA GLY A 109 -1.68 -0.62 -14.44
C GLY A 109 -1.62 0.74 -13.73
N GLN A 110 -1.79 0.76 -12.41
CA GLN A 110 -1.70 1.98 -11.59
C GLN A 110 -0.27 2.51 -11.58
N ARG A 111 -0.12 3.84 -11.63
CA ARG A 111 1.21 4.47 -11.60
C ARG A 111 1.83 4.33 -10.21
N VAL A 112 3.09 3.92 -10.17
CA VAL A 112 3.84 3.72 -8.93
C VAL A 112 4.79 4.90 -8.69
N LEU A 113 4.76 5.40 -7.46
CA LEU A 113 5.72 6.32 -6.86
C LEU A 113 6.37 5.61 -5.68
N SER A 114 7.60 5.96 -5.32
CA SER A 114 8.28 5.32 -4.20
C SER A 114 8.94 6.32 -3.25
N LEU A 115 8.91 5.95 -1.98
CA LEU A 115 9.56 6.64 -0.88
C LEU A 115 10.22 5.58 0.02
N ARG A 116 11.55 5.56 0.05
CA ARG A 116 12.28 4.60 0.88
C ARG A 116 12.04 4.89 2.37
N TYR A 117 11.80 3.83 3.14
CA TYR A 117 11.88 3.82 4.59
C TYR A 117 13.31 3.50 5.02
N TRP A 118 13.86 4.27 5.94
CA TRP A 118 15.25 4.20 6.37
C TRP A 118 15.26 4.11 7.88
N ASN A 119 16.15 3.28 8.44
CA ASN A 119 16.36 3.16 9.88
C ASN A 119 17.22 4.33 10.40
N ASP A 120 16.75 4.99 11.45
CA ASP A 120 17.49 6.02 12.18
C ASP A 120 17.81 5.48 13.59
N VAL A 121 18.77 6.06 14.29
CA VAL A 121 19.28 5.61 15.60
C VAL A 121 18.22 5.76 16.70
N ASN A 122 17.18 6.58 16.49
CA ASN A 122 16.06 6.76 17.43
C ASN A 122 14.70 6.36 16.79
N PRO A 123 14.19 5.15 17.08
CA PRO A 123 12.95 4.63 16.49
C PRO A 123 11.69 5.48 16.77
N ALA A 124 11.61 6.12 17.95
CA ALA A 124 10.43 6.89 18.35
C ALA A 124 10.32 8.20 17.55
N THR A 125 11.45 8.88 17.33
CA THR A 125 11.50 10.11 16.53
C THR A 125 11.46 9.81 15.03
N GLN A 126 11.92 8.63 14.62
CA GLN A 126 11.94 8.16 13.23
C GLN A 126 10.53 7.99 12.64
N ALA A 127 9.63 7.29 13.33
CA ALA A 127 8.27 7.04 12.83
C ALA A 127 7.53 8.35 12.52
N GLY A 128 7.57 9.31 13.44
CA GLY A 128 6.96 10.63 13.23
C GLY A 128 7.55 11.37 12.02
N ARG A 129 8.88 11.44 11.90
CA ARG A 129 9.56 12.10 10.77
C ARG A 129 9.25 11.43 9.43
N MET A 130 9.19 10.11 9.39
CA MET A 130 8.89 9.38 8.16
C MET A 130 7.43 9.55 7.75
N VAL A 131 6.50 9.55 8.72
CA VAL A 131 5.10 9.91 8.44
C VAL A 131 5.02 11.33 7.86
N GLU A 132 5.69 12.32 8.43
CA GLU A 132 5.72 13.69 7.86
C GLU A 132 6.22 13.73 6.41
N ARG A 133 7.25 12.93 6.08
CA ARG A 133 7.76 12.82 4.71
C ARG A 133 6.73 12.21 3.76
N VAL A 134 6.06 11.14 4.17
CA VAL A 134 4.96 10.55 3.39
C VAL A 134 3.88 11.60 3.14
N PHE A 135 3.51 12.38 4.17
CA PHE A 135 2.54 13.47 4.06
C PHE A 135 2.96 14.56 3.06
N ALA A 136 4.23 14.96 3.08
CA ALA A 136 4.73 15.96 2.15
C ALA A 136 4.60 15.48 0.71
N VAL A 137 4.94 14.21 0.43
CA VAL A 137 4.76 13.60 -0.90
C VAL A 137 3.29 13.49 -1.27
N LEU A 138 2.44 13.03 -0.33
CA LEU A 138 0.99 12.94 -0.57
C LEU A 138 0.39 14.29 -0.97
N ARG A 139 0.78 15.38 -0.31
CA ARG A 139 0.30 16.73 -0.66
C ARG A 139 0.68 17.12 -2.09
N LEU A 140 1.92 16.85 -2.49
CA LEU A 140 2.39 17.11 -3.86
C LEU A 140 1.58 16.31 -4.87
N VAL A 141 1.39 15.01 -4.62
CA VAL A 141 0.65 14.12 -5.53
C VAL A 141 -0.82 14.51 -5.65
N VAL A 142 -1.47 14.88 -4.54
CA VAL A 142 -2.87 15.36 -4.56
C VAL A 142 -2.96 16.67 -5.33
N GLN A 143 -2.03 17.61 -5.13
CA GLN A 143 -1.99 18.86 -5.90
C GLN A 143 -1.80 18.62 -7.40
N GLU A 144 -0.91 17.70 -7.78
CA GLU A 144 -0.72 17.32 -9.19
C GLU A 144 -1.98 16.70 -9.80
N ASN A 145 -2.67 15.82 -9.06
CA ASN A 145 -3.90 15.20 -9.53
C ASN A 145 -5.00 16.24 -9.76
N LEU A 146 -5.18 17.18 -8.82
CA LEU A 146 -6.11 18.31 -8.96
C LEU A 146 -5.76 19.19 -10.17
N ALA A 147 -4.48 19.47 -10.41
CA ALA A 147 -4.03 20.27 -11.54
C ALA A 147 -4.25 19.55 -12.90
N ALA A 148 -4.18 18.22 -12.91
CA ALA A 148 -4.38 17.40 -14.10
C ALA A 148 -5.86 17.06 -14.39
N GLY A 149 -6.81 17.51 -13.55
CA GLY A 149 -8.24 17.30 -13.74
C GLY A 149 -8.73 15.88 -13.40
N TYR A 150 -8.01 15.17 -12.52
CA TYR A 150 -8.39 13.87 -11.98
C TYR A 150 -9.10 13.96 -10.62
#